data_AF-A0A9E5I0W5-F1
#
_entry.id   AF-A0A9E5I0W5-F1
#
_cell.length_a   1.000
_cell.length_b   1.000
_cell.length_c   1.000
_cell.angle_alpha   90.00
_cell.angle_beta   90.00
_cell.angle_gamma   90.00
#
_symmetry.space_group_name_H-M   'P 1'
#
loop_
_entity.id
_entity.type
_entity.pdbx_description
1 polymer ?
#
loop_
_entity_poly.entity_id
_entity_poly.type
_entity_poly.pdbx_seq_one_letter_code
_entity_poly.pdbx_strand_id
1 'polypeptide(L)'
;NPAIGRQNLEALIAATLEATLLQPTKPATPLFLKTAALISESSMRAYRRLIYETEGFAEYFFQATPIREIAELNIGSRPASRKATQRIEDLRAIPWGFSWGQCRLTLPGWFGFGSAIYALLHDGQPKERATNLALLKRMYRQWPFFRTLLSNMDMALSKADLDLAALYSELVADARLRKKIFTAMCAEWDKTIAALEQITGEKQRLANNPILARSIRHRFPYIDPLHHIQVELVRRYRAGQSDERLKRGIHLSINGIASGLRNTG
;
A
#
# COMPACT_ATOMS: atom_id res chain seq x y z
N ASN A 1 2.28 26.73 8.17
CA ASN A 1 1.50 26.81 9.44
C ASN A 1 2.47 26.61 10.60
N PRO A 2 2.84 27.67 11.33
CA PRO A 2 3.82 27.60 12.44
C PRO A 2 3.41 26.68 13.60
N ALA A 3 2.11 26.57 13.89
CA ALA A 3 1.62 25.71 14.97
C ALA A 3 1.88 24.22 14.69
N ILE A 4 1.67 23.79 13.43
CA ILE A 4 2.00 22.42 12.99
C ILE A 4 3.51 22.16 13.11
N GLY A 5 4.33 23.16 12.74
CA GLY A 5 5.79 23.08 12.87
C GLY A 5 6.22 22.85 14.32
N ARG A 6 5.67 23.63 15.25
CA ARG A 6 5.92 23.48 16.69
C ARG A 6 5.50 22.10 17.21
N GLN A 7 4.28 21.65 16.87
CA GLN A 7 3.76 20.36 17.32
C GLN A 7 4.62 19.19 16.83
N ASN A 8 5.10 19.25 15.58
CA ASN A 8 5.99 18.22 15.04
C ASN A 8 7.34 18.18 15.76
N LEU A 9 7.92 19.35 16.07
CA LEU A 9 9.18 19.44 16.81
C LEU A 9 9.03 18.94 18.25
N GLU A 10 7.94 19.32 18.91
CA GLU A 10 7.62 18.86 20.26
C GLU A 10 7.48 17.33 20.31
N ALA A 11 6.73 16.73 19.38
CA ALA A 11 6.57 15.29 19.29
C ALA A 11 7.91 14.57 19.03
N LEU A 12 8.77 15.14 18.18
CA LEU A 12 10.09 14.57 17.87
C LEU A 12 11.01 14.58 19.10
N ILE A 13 11.07 15.71 19.81
CA ILE A 13 11.89 15.86 21.03
C ILE A 13 11.38 14.93 22.12
N ALA A 14 10.07 14.93 22.38
CA ALA A 14 9.46 14.07 23.40
C ALA A 14 9.73 12.59 23.12
N ALA A 15 9.52 12.12 21.89
CA ALA A 15 9.76 10.73 21.51
C ALA A 15 11.24 10.34 21.62
N THR A 16 12.16 11.25 21.31
CA THR A 16 13.61 11.01 21.43
C THR A 16 14.03 10.92 22.90
N LEU A 17 13.52 11.81 23.75
CA LEU A 17 13.76 11.76 25.19
C LEU A 17 13.19 10.49 25.81
N GLU A 18 11.95 10.12 25.47
CA GLU A 18 11.33 8.87 25.94
C GLU A 18 12.13 7.65 25.48
N ALA A 19 12.49 7.55 24.20
CA ALA A 19 13.24 6.41 23.68
C ALA A 19 14.65 6.29 24.27
N THR A 20 15.26 7.40 24.69
CA THR A 20 16.63 7.44 25.23
C THR A 20 16.66 7.26 26.74
N LEU A 21 15.70 7.85 27.47
CA LEU A 21 15.73 7.98 28.93
C LEU A 21 14.77 7.03 29.65
N LEU A 22 13.64 6.66 29.03
CA LEU A 22 12.72 5.68 29.59
C LEU A 22 13.15 4.30 29.07
N GLN A 23 13.29 3.33 30.00
CA GLN A 23 13.82 1.99 29.67
C GLN A 23 13.14 1.39 28.43
N PRO A 24 13.90 0.71 27.56
CA PRO A 24 13.37 0.19 26.30
C PRO A 24 12.23 -0.77 26.58
N THR A 25 11.20 -0.70 25.74
CA THR A 25 10.19 -1.75 25.62
C THR A 25 10.88 -3.11 25.62
N LYS A 26 10.44 -4.02 26.49
CA LYS A 26 11.09 -5.34 26.69
C LYS A 26 11.50 -5.93 25.34
N PRO A 27 12.74 -6.41 25.20
CA PRO A 27 13.22 -6.94 23.93
C PRO A 27 12.29 -8.05 23.45
N ALA A 28 12.14 -8.16 22.13
CA ALA A 28 11.32 -9.19 21.53
C ALA A 28 11.83 -10.57 22.00
N THR A 29 10.91 -11.42 22.45
CA THR A 29 11.27 -12.79 22.83
C THR A 29 11.84 -13.53 21.62
N PRO A 30 12.73 -14.52 21.80
CA PRO A 30 13.22 -15.35 20.69
C PRO A 30 12.08 -15.97 19.86
N LEU A 31 10.97 -16.31 20.50
CA LEU A 31 9.77 -16.80 19.83
C LEU A 31 9.11 -15.74 18.93
N PHE A 32 9.04 -14.48 19.36
CA PHE A 32 8.54 -13.38 18.53
C PHE A 32 9.43 -13.15 17.31
N LEU A 33 10.75 -13.15 17.51
CA LEU A 33 11.72 -12.98 16.42
C LEU A 33 11.65 -14.12 15.41
N LYS A 34 11.60 -15.37 15.87
CA LYS A 34 11.43 -16.55 15.01
C LYS A 34 10.13 -16.46 14.21
N THR A 35 9.03 -16.09 14.85
CA THR A 35 7.73 -15.95 14.18
C THR A 35 7.75 -14.82 13.16
N ALA A 36 8.36 -13.67 13.49
CA ALA A 36 8.51 -12.55 12.57
C ALA A 36 9.38 -12.91 11.35
N ALA A 37 10.44 -13.71 11.54
CA ALA A 37 11.26 -14.21 10.44
C ALA A 37 10.44 -15.10 9.48
N LEU A 38 9.63 -16.02 10.01
CA LEU A 38 8.74 -16.86 9.19
C LEU A 38 7.71 -16.04 8.41
N ILE A 39 7.10 -15.04 9.06
CA ILE A 39 6.15 -14.12 8.41
C ILE A 39 6.86 -13.34 7.31
N SER A 40 8.07 -12.82 7.58
CA SER A 40 8.86 -12.06 6.62
C SER A 40 9.19 -12.86 5.36
N GLU A 41 9.70 -14.09 5.53
CA GLU A 41 10.02 -14.98 4.40
C GLU A 41 8.79 -15.34 3.58
N SER A 42 7.68 -15.69 4.24
CA SER A 42 6.43 -16.04 3.56
C SER A 42 5.83 -14.83 2.83
N SER A 43 5.83 -13.65 3.45
CA SER A 43 5.35 -12.40 2.85
C SER A 43 6.19 -12.01 1.65
N MET A 44 7.52 -12.09 1.76
CA MET A 44 8.44 -11.82 0.66
C MET A 44 8.21 -12.79 -0.51
N ARG A 45 8.01 -14.07 -0.23
CA ARG A 45 7.70 -15.08 -1.27
C ARG A 45 6.39 -14.76 -1.97
N ALA A 46 5.32 -14.44 -1.23
CA ALA A 46 4.03 -14.07 -1.81
C ALA A 46 4.13 -12.82 -2.69
N TYR A 47 4.82 -11.78 -2.21
CA TYR A 47 5.07 -10.57 -2.97
C TYR A 47 5.86 -10.87 -4.24
N ARG A 48 6.99 -11.57 -4.15
CA ARG A 48 7.83 -11.90 -5.32
C ARG A 48 7.10 -12.75 -6.34
N ARG A 49 6.23 -13.67 -5.90
CA ARG A 49 5.39 -14.47 -6.78
C ARG A 49 4.49 -13.60 -7.65
N LEU A 50 3.85 -12.58 -7.08
CA LEU A 50 3.04 -11.65 -7.86
C LEU A 50 3.92 -10.80 -8.78
N ILE A 51 4.94 -10.15 -8.23
CA ILE A 51 5.66 -9.10 -8.95
C ILE A 51 6.61 -9.65 -10.03
N TYR A 52 7.32 -10.74 -9.74
CA TYR A 52 8.42 -11.24 -10.58
C TYR A 52 8.12 -12.56 -11.26
N GLU A 53 7.29 -13.42 -10.65
CA GLU A 53 7.02 -14.78 -11.17
C GLU A 53 5.70 -14.85 -11.94
N THR A 54 4.81 -13.87 -11.78
CA THR A 54 3.56 -13.83 -12.54
C THR A 54 3.81 -13.22 -13.91
N GLU A 55 3.74 -14.07 -14.92
CA GLU A 55 3.81 -13.66 -16.32
C GLU A 55 2.81 -12.53 -16.63
N GLY A 56 3.31 -11.49 -17.30
CA GLY A 56 2.53 -10.30 -17.68
C GLY A 56 2.35 -9.27 -16.57
N PHE A 57 2.91 -9.46 -15.37
CA PHE A 57 2.75 -8.48 -14.29
C PHE A 57 3.32 -7.09 -14.62
N ALA A 58 4.50 -7.03 -15.26
CA ALA A 58 5.05 -5.76 -15.71
C ALA A 58 4.13 -5.05 -16.71
N GLU A 59 3.61 -5.79 -17.69
CA GLU A 59 2.65 -5.27 -18.66
C GLU A 59 1.39 -4.72 -17.98
N TYR A 60 0.81 -5.49 -17.05
CA TYR A 60 -0.32 -5.04 -16.24
C TYR A 60 0.02 -3.76 -15.48
N PHE A 61 1.17 -3.69 -14.80
CA PHE A 61 1.56 -2.51 -14.03
C PHE A 61 1.68 -1.26 -14.91
N PHE A 62 2.35 -1.35 -16.06
CA PHE A 62 2.52 -0.21 -16.96
C PHE A 62 1.21 0.24 -17.63
N GLN A 63 0.22 -0.65 -17.74
CA GLN A 63 -1.11 -0.32 -18.28
C GLN A 63 -2.10 0.12 -17.19
N ALA A 64 -2.18 -0.57 -16.06
CA ALA A 64 -3.13 -0.24 -15.00
C ALA A 64 -2.77 1.07 -14.28
N THR A 65 -1.50 1.47 -14.28
CA THR A 65 -1.03 2.66 -13.55
C THR A 65 -0.64 3.81 -14.47
N PRO A 66 -0.72 5.08 -14.00
CA PRO A 66 -0.30 6.24 -14.77
C PRO A 66 1.23 6.46 -14.76
N ILE A 67 2.04 5.41 -14.56
CA ILE A 67 3.50 5.52 -14.41
C ILE A 67 4.18 6.15 -15.63
N ARG A 68 3.68 5.85 -16.83
CA ARG A 68 4.22 6.41 -18.09
C ARG A 68 3.99 7.92 -18.12
N GLU A 69 2.78 8.33 -17.76
CA GLU A 69 2.37 9.73 -17.71
C GLU A 69 3.11 10.48 -16.59
N ILE A 70 3.35 9.85 -15.43
CA ILE A 70 4.19 10.41 -14.36
C ILE A 70 5.63 10.65 -14.84
N ALA A 71 6.19 9.74 -15.62
CA ALA A 71 7.55 9.84 -16.14
C ALA A 71 7.68 10.90 -17.23
N GLU A 72 6.71 11.00 -18.14
CA GLU A 72 6.71 11.96 -19.25
C GLU A 72 6.48 13.40 -18.78
N LEU A 73 5.68 13.59 -17.74
CA LEU A 73 5.29 14.93 -17.27
C LEU A 73 6.33 15.60 -16.35
N ASN A 74 7.53 15.01 -16.18
CA ASN A 74 8.63 15.55 -15.35
C ASN A 74 8.20 16.04 -13.96
N ILE A 75 7.24 15.34 -13.33
CA ILE A 75 6.67 15.73 -12.03
C ILE A 75 7.74 15.67 -10.92
N GLY A 76 8.76 14.81 -11.10
CA GLY A 76 9.92 14.72 -10.20
C GLY A 76 11.20 15.23 -10.87
N SER A 77 12.14 15.72 -10.06
CA SER A 77 13.47 16.16 -10.51
C SER A 77 14.39 15.05 -11.02
N ARG A 78 13.97 13.79 -10.86
CA ARG A 78 14.77 12.62 -11.18
C ARG A 78 13.96 11.65 -12.06
N PRO A 79 14.61 10.92 -12.98
CA PRO A 79 13.92 9.97 -13.84
C PRO A 79 13.27 8.84 -13.03
N ALA A 80 12.12 8.36 -13.50
CA ALA A 80 11.32 7.33 -12.82
C ALA A 80 12.01 5.95 -12.82
N SER A 81 12.80 5.67 -13.85
CA SER A 81 13.58 4.43 -13.99
C SER A 81 15.08 4.71 -14.03
N ARG A 82 15.88 3.72 -13.63
CA ARG A 82 17.34 3.72 -13.79
C ARG A 82 17.78 3.42 -15.22
N LYS A 83 16.95 2.72 -15.99
CA LYS A 83 17.18 2.33 -17.39
C LYS A 83 15.92 2.55 -18.22
N ALA A 84 16.07 2.76 -19.52
CA ALA A 84 14.95 2.90 -20.46
C ALA A 84 14.32 1.54 -20.82
N THR A 85 14.00 0.73 -19.81
CA THR A 85 13.44 -0.62 -19.91
C THR A 85 12.07 -0.68 -19.24
N GLN A 86 11.19 -1.56 -19.70
CA GLN A 86 9.89 -1.84 -19.04
C GLN A 86 10.03 -2.92 -17.96
N ARG A 87 11.10 -2.86 -17.18
CA ARG A 87 11.39 -3.83 -16.12
C ARG A 87 11.12 -3.20 -14.76
N ILE A 88 10.45 -3.95 -13.88
CA ILE A 88 10.11 -3.47 -12.54
C ILE A 88 11.38 -3.27 -11.71
N GLU A 89 12.42 -4.08 -11.92
CA GLU A 89 13.69 -3.97 -11.18
C GLU A 89 14.43 -2.64 -11.42
N ASP A 90 14.16 -1.99 -12.56
CA ASP A 90 14.79 -0.73 -12.93
C ASP A 90 14.02 0.49 -12.36
N LEU A 91 12.78 0.29 -11.86
CA LEU A 91 11.97 1.34 -11.26
C LEU A 91 12.52 1.75 -9.89
N ARG A 92 12.39 3.05 -9.59
CA ARG A 92 12.73 3.59 -8.27
C ARG A 92 11.55 3.46 -7.30
N ALA A 93 11.86 3.41 -6.00
CA ALA A 93 10.87 3.22 -4.95
C ALA A 93 9.75 4.29 -4.94
N ILE A 94 10.09 5.56 -5.17
CA ILE A 94 9.11 6.66 -5.21
C ILE A 94 8.10 6.43 -6.36
N PRO A 95 8.52 6.30 -7.64
CA PRO A 95 7.61 5.95 -8.73
C PRO A 95 6.78 4.69 -8.51
N TRP A 96 7.37 3.65 -7.91
CA TRP A 96 6.67 2.41 -7.58
C TRP A 96 5.51 2.66 -6.61
N GLY A 97 5.80 3.22 -5.43
CA GLY A 97 4.76 3.51 -4.43
C GLY A 97 3.75 4.54 -4.92
N PHE A 98 4.22 5.59 -5.60
CA PHE A 98 3.37 6.65 -6.12
C PHE A 98 2.36 6.14 -7.15
N SER A 99 2.77 5.25 -8.05
CA SER A 99 1.88 4.66 -9.07
C SER A 99 0.74 3.85 -8.45
N TRP A 100 1.04 3.03 -7.43
CA TRP A 100 0.00 2.29 -6.70
C TRP A 100 -0.86 3.17 -5.82
N GLY A 101 -0.32 4.30 -5.33
CA GLY A 101 -1.09 5.33 -4.64
C GLY A 101 -2.11 5.99 -5.57
N GLN A 102 -1.71 6.36 -6.79
CA GLN A 102 -2.60 6.94 -7.79
C GLN A 102 -3.77 6.01 -8.15
N CYS A 103 -3.52 4.70 -8.20
CA CYS A 103 -4.54 3.70 -8.53
C CYS A 103 -5.33 3.18 -7.32
N ARG A 104 -5.20 3.84 -6.16
CA ARG A 104 -5.89 3.48 -4.91
C ARG A 104 -5.71 2.03 -4.47
N LEU A 105 -4.57 1.40 -4.80
CA LEU A 105 -4.23 0.09 -4.24
C LEU A 105 -3.26 0.21 -3.08
N THR A 106 -2.30 1.15 -3.13
CA THR A 106 -1.19 1.23 -2.14
C THR A 106 -0.49 -0.11 -1.92
N LEU A 107 -0.42 -0.94 -2.97
CA LEU A 107 0.03 -2.34 -2.98
C LEU A 107 1.28 -2.60 -2.10
N PRO A 108 2.34 -1.77 -2.13
CA PRO A 108 3.55 -2.04 -1.34
C PRO A 108 3.35 -1.95 0.17
N GLY A 109 2.29 -1.31 0.64
CA GLY A 109 2.00 -1.11 2.05
C GLY A 109 1.38 -2.31 2.76
N TRP A 110 0.95 -3.34 2.03
CA TRP A 110 0.18 -4.45 2.60
C TRP A 110 0.33 -5.80 1.90
N PHE A 111 0.67 -5.84 0.60
CA PHE A 111 0.65 -7.07 -0.18
C PHE A 111 1.68 -8.10 0.32
N GLY A 112 1.23 -9.32 0.56
CA GLY A 112 2.03 -10.46 1.04
C GLY A 112 1.80 -10.77 2.53
N PHE A 113 1.36 -9.78 3.32
CA PHE A 113 1.10 -9.99 4.75
C PHE A 113 -0.06 -10.97 4.97
N GLY A 114 -1.17 -10.80 4.24
CA GLY A 114 -2.33 -11.68 4.34
C GLY A 114 -1.98 -13.13 4.03
N SER A 115 -1.26 -13.38 2.95
CA SER A 115 -0.77 -14.72 2.60
C SER A 115 0.20 -15.29 3.64
N ALA A 116 1.08 -14.46 4.22
CA ALA A 116 2.00 -14.91 5.26
C ALA A 116 1.28 -15.37 6.54
N ILE A 117 0.30 -14.58 7.00
CA ILE A 117 -0.52 -14.95 8.16
C ILE A 117 -1.40 -16.15 7.84
N TYR A 118 -1.99 -16.19 6.64
CA TYR A 118 -2.79 -17.33 6.21
C TYR A 118 -1.98 -18.63 6.27
N ALA A 119 -0.78 -18.65 5.68
CA ALA A 119 0.13 -19.79 5.70
C ALA A 119 0.48 -20.22 7.14
N LEU A 120 0.86 -19.27 8.01
CA LEU A 120 1.18 -19.54 9.41
C LEU A 120 0.02 -20.17 10.19
N LEU A 121 -1.22 -19.88 9.80
CA LEU A 121 -2.43 -20.39 10.47
C LEU A 121 -2.97 -21.69 9.87
N HIS A 122 -2.62 -22.05 8.62
CA HIS A 122 -3.28 -23.14 7.89
C HIS A 122 -2.33 -24.21 7.32
N ASP A 123 -1.04 -23.93 7.15
CA ASP A 123 -0.10 -24.90 6.55
C ASP A 123 0.42 -25.94 7.57
N GLY A 124 0.23 -25.67 8.88
CA GLY A 124 0.60 -26.55 9.97
C GLY A 124 -0.53 -27.51 10.40
N GLN A 125 -0.36 -28.17 11.55
CA GLN A 125 -1.43 -29.02 12.08
C GLN A 125 -2.63 -28.18 12.54
N PRO A 126 -3.88 -28.62 12.35
CA PRO A 126 -5.06 -27.85 12.79
C PRO A 126 -5.04 -27.42 14.27
N LYS A 127 -4.39 -28.22 15.13
CA LYS A 127 -4.21 -27.92 16.56
C LYS A 127 -3.30 -26.72 16.82
N GLU A 128 -2.37 -26.40 15.90
CA GLU A 128 -1.42 -25.30 16.04
C GLU A 128 -2.05 -23.94 15.69
N ARG A 129 -3.13 -23.92 14.90
CA ARG A 129 -3.81 -22.68 14.49
C ARG A 129 -4.16 -21.78 15.66
N ALA A 130 -4.78 -22.35 16.71
CA ALA A 130 -5.18 -21.58 17.89
C ALA A 130 -3.98 -21.01 18.64
N THR A 131 -2.92 -21.80 18.77
CA THR A 131 -1.65 -21.39 19.39
C THR A 131 -0.97 -20.28 18.59
N ASN A 132 -0.90 -20.40 17.27
CA ASN A 132 -0.29 -19.40 16.38
C ASN A 132 -1.09 -18.08 16.40
N LEU A 133 -2.42 -18.15 16.36
CA LEU A 133 -3.26 -16.94 16.48
C LEU A 133 -3.10 -16.28 17.85
N ALA A 134 -3.06 -17.05 18.94
CA ALA A 134 -2.80 -16.51 20.28
C ALA A 134 -1.43 -15.83 20.37
N LEU A 135 -0.42 -16.41 19.71
CA LEU A 135 0.92 -15.83 19.62
C LEU A 135 0.92 -14.49 18.87
N LEU A 136 0.25 -14.40 17.72
CA LEU A 136 0.12 -13.15 16.95
C LEU A 136 -0.59 -12.05 17.75
N LYS A 137 -1.69 -12.39 18.45
CA LYS A 137 -2.38 -11.47 19.36
C LYS A 137 -1.47 -11.00 20.49
N ARG A 138 -0.64 -11.90 21.04
CA ARG A 138 0.34 -11.57 22.07
C ARG A 138 1.44 -10.64 21.53
N MET A 139 1.94 -10.88 20.32
CA MET A 139 2.88 -9.98 19.64
C MET A 139 2.27 -8.58 19.48
N TYR A 140 1.02 -8.47 19.02
CA TYR A 140 0.34 -7.17 18.86
C TYR A 140 0.20 -6.41 20.19
N ARG A 141 -0.14 -7.12 21.26
CA ARG A 141 -0.31 -6.51 22.60
C ARG A 141 1.01 -6.13 23.25
N GLN A 142 2.04 -6.95 23.14
CA GLN A 142 3.26 -6.84 23.95
C GLN A 142 4.46 -6.28 23.19
N TRP A 143 4.44 -6.28 21.85
CA TRP A 143 5.58 -5.86 21.05
C TRP A 143 5.26 -4.61 20.22
N PRO A 144 5.76 -3.42 20.64
CA PRO A 144 5.48 -2.15 19.96
C PRO A 144 5.83 -2.16 18.47
N PHE A 145 6.93 -2.80 18.07
CA PHE A 145 7.31 -2.93 16.66
C PHE A 145 6.19 -3.57 15.83
N PHE A 146 5.67 -4.72 16.28
CA PHE A 146 4.61 -5.42 15.56
C PHE A 146 3.30 -4.62 15.57
N ARG A 147 2.99 -3.95 16.68
CA ARG A 147 1.83 -3.04 16.76
C ARG A 147 1.94 -1.89 15.75
N THR A 148 3.10 -1.23 15.67
CA THR A 148 3.35 -0.13 14.73
C THR A 148 3.33 -0.62 13.29
N LEU A 149 3.90 -1.79 13.01
CA LEU A 149 3.84 -2.42 11.68
C LEU A 149 2.38 -2.59 11.22
N LEU A 150 1.53 -3.17 12.05
CA LEU A 150 0.11 -3.34 11.71
C LEU A 150 -0.61 -2.00 11.60
N SER A 151 -0.28 -1.02 12.45
CA SER A 151 -0.87 0.32 12.37
C SER A 151 -0.50 1.05 11.07
N ASN A 152 0.72 0.89 10.57
CA ASN A 152 1.16 1.47 9.31
C ASN A 152 0.48 0.78 8.11
N MET A 153 0.34 -0.54 8.17
CA MET A 153 -0.41 -1.28 7.15
C MET A 153 -1.90 -0.90 7.15
N ASP A 154 -2.53 -0.77 8.33
CA ASP A 154 -3.92 -0.32 8.46
C ASP A 154 -4.12 1.11 7.90
N MET A 155 -3.11 1.98 8.05
CA MET A 155 -3.06 3.30 7.40
C MET A 155 -3.05 3.21 5.88
N ALA A 156 -2.22 2.35 5.29
CA ALA A 156 -2.15 2.17 3.84
C ALA A 156 -3.50 1.63 3.32
N LEU A 157 -4.02 0.57 3.94
CA LEU A 157 -5.31 -0.04 3.60
C LEU A 157 -6.47 0.95 3.73
N SER A 158 -6.45 1.87 4.69
CA SER A 158 -7.50 2.88 4.85
C SER A 158 -7.62 3.86 3.68
N LYS A 159 -6.61 3.93 2.82
CA LYS A 159 -6.56 4.80 1.64
C LYS A 159 -6.78 4.05 0.33
N ALA A 160 -6.74 2.73 0.38
CA ALA A 160 -6.99 1.88 -0.75
C ALA A 160 -8.49 1.68 -0.97
N ASP A 161 -8.85 1.45 -2.22
CA ASP A 161 -10.22 1.34 -2.71
C ASP A 161 -10.22 0.38 -3.90
N LEU A 162 -10.79 -0.81 -3.71
CA LEU A 162 -10.80 -1.85 -4.74
C LEU A 162 -11.69 -1.50 -5.93
N ASP A 163 -12.74 -0.70 -5.74
CA ASP A 163 -13.66 -0.31 -6.81
C ASP A 163 -12.97 0.70 -7.74
N LEU A 164 -12.27 1.68 -7.18
CA LEU A 164 -11.42 2.58 -7.96
C LEU A 164 -10.26 1.81 -8.59
N ALA A 165 -9.62 0.89 -7.88
CA ALA A 165 -8.57 0.06 -8.46
C ALA A 165 -9.07 -0.78 -9.65
N ALA A 166 -10.30 -1.28 -9.58
CA ALA A 166 -10.94 -2.00 -10.69
C ALA A 166 -11.10 -1.08 -11.90
N LEU A 167 -11.54 0.18 -11.71
CA LEU A 167 -11.63 1.18 -12.77
C LEU A 167 -10.27 1.42 -13.46
N TYR A 168 -9.18 1.55 -12.71
CA TYR A 168 -7.83 1.66 -13.30
C TYR A 168 -7.41 0.40 -14.04
N SER A 169 -7.79 -0.78 -13.53
CA SER A 169 -7.49 -2.05 -14.21
C SER A 169 -8.12 -2.13 -15.61
N GLU A 170 -9.20 -1.40 -15.88
CA GLU A 170 -9.82 -1.34 -17.22
C GLU A 170 -8.94 -0.69 -18.29
N LEU A 171 -7.88 0.03 -17.90
CA LEU A 171 -6.86 0.53 -18.83
C LEU A 171 -6.00 -0.59 -19.43
N VAL A 172 -6.04 -1.79 -18.84
CA VAL A 172 -5.36 -2.97 -19.36
C VAL A 172 -6.18 -3.58 -20.49
N ALA A 173 -5.63 -3.60 -21.70
CA ALA A 173 -6.32 -4.05 -22.91
C ALA A 173 -6.60 -5.56 -22.90
N ASP A 174 -5.65 -6.37 -22.41
CA ASP A 174 -5.85 -7.81 -22.26
C ASP A 174 -6.72 -8.11 -21.03
N ALA A 175 -7.98 -8.48 -21.29
CA ALA A 175 -8.95 -8.83 -20.27
C ALA A 175 -8.57 -10.08 -19.45
N ARG A 176 -7.86 -11.05 -20.03
CA ARG A 176 -7.41 -12.26 -19.31
C ARG A 176 -6.28 -11.90 -18.35
N LEU A 177 -5.30 -11.13 -18.83
CA LEU A 177 -4.21 -10.62 -18.00
C LEU A 177 -4.74 -9.77 -16.84
N ARG A 178 -5.64 -8.82 -17.15
CA ARG A 178 -6.34 -7.98 -16.18
C ARG A 178 -7.00 -8.82 -15.11
N LYS A 179 -7.85 -9.78 -15.51
CA LYS A 179 -8.60 -10.63 -14.58
C LYS A 179 -7.65 -11.45 -13.69
N LYS A 180 -6.62 -12.07 -14.28
CA LYS A 180 -5.65 -12.91 -13.55
C LYS A 180 -4.98 -12.13 -12.42
N ILE A 181 -4.41 -10.97 -12.73
CA ILE A 181 -3.62 -10.19 -11.76
C ILE A 181 -4.51 -9.46 -10.76
N PHE A 182 -5.60 -8.83 -11.23
CA PHE A 182 -6.52 -8.13 -10.33
C PHE A 182 -7.17 -9.08 -9.32
N THR A 183 -7.59 -10.28 -9.75
CA THR A 183 -8.14 -11.30 -8.85
C THR A 183 -7.11 -11.72 -7.79
N ALA A 184 -5.83 -11.86 -8.16
CA ALA A 184 -4.78 -12.19 -7.19
C ALA A 184 -4.60 -11.07 -6.15
N MET A 185 -4.70 -9.80 -6.56
CA MET A 185 -4.65 -8.66 -5.64
C MET A 185 -5.88 -8.60 -4.72
N CYS A 186 -7.09 -8.82 -5.22
CA CYS A 186 -8.30 -8.91 -4.40
C CYS A 186 -8.22 -10.07 -3.38
N ALA A 187 -7.74 -11.24 -3.81
CA ALA A 187 -7.58 -12.38 -2.90
C ALA A 187 -6.57 -12.11 -1.78
N GLU A 188 -5.48 -11.38 -2.07
CA GLU A 188 -4.54 -10.95 -1.02
C GLU A 188 -5.13 -9.88 -0.11
N TRP A 189 -5.94 -8.97 -0.65
CA TRP A 189 -6.64 -7.97 0.13
C TRP A 189 -7.54 -8.63 1.18
N ASP A 190 -8.38 -9.57 0.77
CA ASP A 190 -9.30 -10.27 1.67
C ASP A 190 -8.56 -11.00 2.80
N LYS A 191 -7.47 -11.70 2.46
CA LYS A 191 -6.61 -12.34 3.46
C LYS A 191 -6.00 -11.33 4.43
N THR A 192 -5.56 -10.19 3.92
CA THR A 192 -4.92 -9.13 4.72
C THR A 192 -5.91 -8.50 5.69
N ILE A 193 -7.13 -8.19 5.23
CA ILE A 193 -8.20 -7.66 6.07
C ILE A 193 -8.56 -8.68 7.15
N ALA A 194 -8.79 -9.94 6.78
CA ALA A 194 -9.11 -11.01 7.71
C ALA A 194 -7.99 -11.26 8.73
N ALA A 195 -6.72 -11.16 8.33
CA ALA A 195 -5.57 -11.29 9.22
C ALA A 195 -5.54 -10.14 10.24
N LEU A 196 -5.72 -8.90 9.79
CA LEU A 196 -5.79 -7.74 10.67
C LEU A 196 -6.91 -7.88 11.69
N GLU A 197 -8.14 -8.17 11.25
CA GLU A 197 -9.28 -8.35 12.15
C GLU A 197 -9.05 -9.45 13.19
N GLN A 198 -8.48 -10.58 12.78
CA GLN A 198 -8.19 -11.68 13.70
C GLN A 198 -7.12 -11.32 14.73
N ILE A 199 -6.11 -10.53 14.36
CA ILE A 199 -4.99 -10.17 15.24
C ILE A 199 -5.34 -9.00 16.17
N THR A 200 -5.94 -7.93 15.63
CA THR A 200 -6.24 -6.71 16.38
C THR A 200 -7.57 -6.79 17.11
N GLY A 201 -8.54 -7.53 16.58
CA GLY A 201 -9.93 -7.55 17.03
C GLY A 201 -10.78 -6.40 16.46
N GLU A 202 -10.18 -5.50 15.67
CA GLU A 202 -10.84 -4.31 15.14
C GLU A 202 -11.42 -4.55 13.75
N LYS A 203 -12.73 -4.37 13.61
CA LYS A 203 -13.45 -4.51 12.33
C LYS A 203 -13.39 -3.25 11.46
N GLN A 204 -13.14 -2.10 12.08
CA GLN A 204 -13.03 -0.83 11.37
C GLN A 204 -11.55 -0.44 11.23
N ARG A 205 -11.18 0.05 10.05
CA ARG A 205 -9.83 0.59 9.82
C ARG A 205 -9.63 1.84 10.68
N LEU A 206 -8.44 2.01 11.22
CA LEU A 206 -8.04 3.14 12.05
C LEU A 206 -8.90 3.32 13.30
N ALA A 207 -9.42 2.24 13.87
CA ALA A 207 -10.23 2.27 15.10
C ALA A 207 -9.49 2.95 16.28
N ASN A 208 -8.17 2.81 16.34
CA ASN A 208 -7.31 3.45 17.34
C ASN A 208 -6.95 4.92 17.02
N ASN A 209 -7.35 5.45 15.86
CA ASN A 209 -7.10 6.84 15.46
C ASN A 209 -8.31 7.43 14.68
N PRO A 210 -9.44 7.67 15.37
CA PRO A 210 -10.68 8.13 14.74
C PRO A 210 -10.56 9.52 14.10
N ILE A 211 -9.66 10.38 14.61
CA ILE A 211 -9.39 11.70 14.03
C ILE A 211 -8.78 11.54 12.63
N LEU A 212 -7.78 10.67 12.50
CA LEU A 212 -7.15 10.39 11.21
C LEU A 212 -8.10 9.68 10.26
N ALA A 213 -8.89 8.72 10.76
CA ALA A 213 -9.94 8.05 9.98
C ALA A 213 -10.93 9.06 9.37
N ARG A 214 -11.43 10.00 10.18
CA ARG A 214 -12.34 11.06 9.73
C ARG A 214 -11.66 12.01 8.74
N SER A 215 -10.42 12.41 9.01
CA SER A 215 -9.64 13.27 8.12
C SER A 215 -9.42 12.64 6.75
N ILE A 216 -9.17 11.33 6.67
CA ILE A 216 -9.01 10.61 5.41
C ILE A 216 -10.36 10.55 4.69
N ARG A 217 -11.43 10.12 5.37
CA ARG A 217 -12.78 10.05 4.78
C ARG A 217 -13.29 11.38 4.23
N HIS A 218 -13.00 12.49 4.90
CA HIS A 218 -13.40 13.82 4.42
C HIS A 218 -12.72 14.23 3.11
N ARG A 219 -11.60 13.60 2.73
CA ARG A 219 -10.88 13.91 1.50
C ARG A 219 -11.40 13.14 0.29
N PHE A 220 -12.00 11.96 0.51
CA PHE A 220 -12.47 11.07 -0.57
C PHE A 220 -13.46 11.73 -1.54
N PRO A 221 -14.53 12.42 -1.10
CA PRO A 221 -15.46 13.07 -2.01
C PRO A 221 -14.81 14.09 -2.98
N TYR A 222 -13.66 14.64 -2.61
CA TYR A 222 -12.92 15.60 -3.45
C TYR A 222 -11.94 14.93 -4.41
N ILE A 223 -11.45 13.73 -4.10
CA ILE A 223 -10.48 13.01 -4.96
C ILE A 223 -11.12 11.92 -5.81
N ASP A 224 -12.25 11.35 -5.40
CA ASP A 224 -12.91 10.26 -6.13
C ASP A 224 -13.29 10.69 -7.57
N PRO A 225 -13.86 11.90 -7.81
CA PRO A 225 -14.08 12.37 -9.19
C PRO A 225 -12.78 12.51 -10.00
N LEU A 226 -11.66 12.85 -9.36
CA LEU A 226 -10.37 12.99 -10.04
C LEU A 226 -9.86 11.66 -10.56
N HIS A 227 -10.17 10.53 -9.90
CA HIS A 227 -9.81 9.20 -10.39
C HIS A 227 -10.56 8.85 -11.69
N HIS A 228 -11.87 9.11 -11.75
CA HIS A 228 -12.65 8.90 -12.97
C HIS A 228 -12.14 9.77 -14.13
N ILE A 229 -11.87 11.04 -13.85
CA ILE A 229 -11.29 11.96 -14.83
C ILE A 229 -9.91 11.45 -15.27
N GLN A 230 -9.03 11.07 -14.34
CA GLN A 230 -7.69 10.59 -14.67
C GLN A 230 -7.74 9.37 -15.58
N VAL A 231 -8.55 8.36 -15.26
CA VAL A 231 -8.68 7.14 -16.08
C VAL A 231 -9.14 7.47 -17.50
N GLU A 232 -10.14 8.35 -17.65
CA GLU A 232 -10.62 8.74 -18.97
C GLU A 232 -9.58 9.55 -19.77
N LEU A 233 -8.88 10.48 -19.13
CA LEU A 233 -7.85 11.27 -19.81
C LEU A 233 -6.65 10.39 -20.22
N VAL A 234 -6.22 9.46 -19.35
CA VAL A 234 -5.16 8.50 -19.66
C VAL A 234 -5.58 7.57 -20.81
N ARG A 235 -6.83 7.10 -20.82
CA ARG A 235 -7.38 6.28 -21.92
C ARG A 235 -7.30 7.01 -23.25
N ARG A 236 -7.77 8.26 -23.32
CA ARG A 236 -7.70 9.11 -24.52
C ARG A 236 -6.27 9.36 -24.97
N TYR A 237 -5.38 9.63 -24.01
CA TYR A 237 -3.97 9.89 -24.28
C TYR A 237 -3.30 8.68 -24.94
N ARG A 238 -3.53 7.50 -24.40
CA ARG A 238 -3.00 6.23 -24.95
C ARG A 238 -3.62 5.81 -26.28
N ALA A 239 -4.82 6.31 -26.60
CA ALA A 239 -5.45 6.15 -27.90
C ALA A 239 -4.88 7.10 -28.98
N GLY A 240 -3.88 7.92 -28.65
CA GLY A 240 -3.18 8.81 -29.58
C GLY A 240 -3.65 10.26 -29.56
N GLN A 241 -4.63 10.61 -28.72
CA GLN A 241 -4.99 12.02 -28.51
C GLN A 241 -3.86 12.69 -27.70
N SER A 242 -3.37 13.85 -28.13
CA SER A 242 -2.15 14.43 -27.53
C SER A 242 -2.18 15.95 -27.43
N ASP A 243 -3.38 16.54 -27.32
CA ASP A 243 -3.50 17.98 -27.12
C ASP A 243 -3.01 18.42 -25.73
N GLU A 244 -2.56 19.66 -25.65
CA GLU A 244 -1.98 20.21 -24.41
C GLU A 244 -2.98 20.28 -23.25
N ARG A 245 -4.29 20.39 -23.52
CA ARG A 245 -5.30 20.40 -22.45
C ARG A 245 -5.44 19.02 -21.82
N LEU A 246 -5.38 17.95 -22.63
CA LEU A 246 -5.41 16.57 -22.16
C LEU A 246 -4.23 16.28 -21.23
N LYS A 247 -2.99 16.57 -21.67
CA LYS A 247 -1.78 16.39 -20.85
C LYS A 247 -1.85 17.18 -19.54
N ARG A 248 -2.29 18.44 -19.62
CA ARG A 248 -2.48 19.29 -18.44
C ARG A 248 -3.53 18.71 -17.49
N GLY A 249 -4.64 18.19 -18.01
CA GLY A 249 -5.68 17.53 -17.22
C GLY A 249 -5.15 16.30 -16.47
N ILE A 250 -4.35 15.46 -17.14
CA ILE A 250 -3.67 14.32 -16.51
C ILE A 250 -2.78 14.82 -15.37
N HIS A 251 -1.94 15.82 -15.62
CA HIS A 251 -1.04 16.38 -14.60
C HIS A 251 -1.82 16.92 -13.38
N LEU A 252 -2.89 17.69 -13.61
CA LEU A 252 -3.72 18.23 -12.53
C LEU A 252 -4.38 17.12 -11.72
N SER A 253 -4.87 16.06 -12.38
CA SER A 253 -5.45 14.91 -11.69
C SER A 253 -4.42 14.19 -10.81
N ILE A 254 -3.20 13.97 -11.32
CA ILE A 254 -2.11 13.33 -10.58
C ILE A 254 -1.78 14.12 -9.31
N ASN A 255 -1.62 15.44 -9.45
CA ASN A 255 -1.30 16.32 -8.33
C ASN A 255 -2.44 16.44 -7.32
N GLY A 256 -3.69 16.50 -7.79
CA GLY A 256 -4.87 16.55 -6.93
C GLY A 256 -5.03 15.28 -6.09
N ILE A 257 -4.92 14.11 -6.72
CA ILE A 257 -4.96 12.81 -6.03
C ILE A 257 -3.81 12.70 -5.02
N ALA A 258 -2.58 13.02 -5.43
CA ALA A 258 -1.41 12.99 -4.56
C ALA A 258 -1.57 13.87 -3.31
N SER A 259 -2.09 15.08 -3.50
CA SER A 259 -2.33 16.04 -2.42
C SER A 259 -3.41 15.55 -1.44
N GLY A 260 -4.43 14.86 -1.94
CA GLY A 260 -5.49 14.28 -1.11
C GLY A 260 -5.03 13.05 -0.33
N LEU A 261 -4.32 12.11 -0.97
CA LEU A 261 -3.89 10.86 -0.32
C LEU A 261 -2.74 11.08 0.69
N ARG A 262 -1.87 12.05 0.43
CA ARG A 262 -0.63 12.30 1.19
C ARG A 262 0.24 11.03 1.25
N ASN A 263 0.73 10.63 2.42
CA ASN A 263 1.59 9.47 2.61
C ASN A 263 0.84 8.14 2.34
N THR A 264 1.29 7.32 1.40
CA THR A 264 0.60 6.07 1.02
C THR A 264 1.43 4.80 1.23
N GLY A 265 2.68 4.96 1.63
CA GLY A 265 3.64 3.91 1.94
C GLY A 265 4.94 4.52 2.45
#